data_AF-A0A2J5P761-F1
#
_entry.id   AF-A0A2J5P761-F1
#
_cell.length_a   1.000
_cell.length_b   1.000
_cell.length_c   1.000
_cell.angle_alpha   90.00
_cell.angle_beta   90.00
_cell.angle_gamma   90.00
#
_symmetry.space_group_name_H-M   'P 1'
#
loop_
_entity.id
_entity.type
_entity.pdbx_description
1 polymer ?
#
loop_
_entity_poly.entity_id
_entity_poly.type
_entity_poly.pdbx_seq_one_letter_code
_entity_poly.pdbx_strand_id
1 'polypeptide(L)'
;MFDFSTPVDRHGTWCTQWDYVADRFGAADLLPFTISDMDFATAPCIIDAVSKRLAHGVFGYSRWKNDEFLGAVSHWFASRFHSPIDREAIVYGPSVIYMVAEMIR
;
A
#
# COMPACT_ATOMS: atom_id res chain seq x y z
N MET A 1 -18.18 5.34 10.08
CA MET A 1 -18.52 5.50 8.66
C MET A 1 -17.35 6.19 7.99
N PHE A 2 -16.95 5.79 6.79
CA PHE A 2 -15.86 6.43 6.05
C PHE A 2 -16.45 7.55 5.17
N ASP A 3 -15.69 8.63 5.00
CA ASP A 3 -16.00 9.70 4.07
C ASP A 3 -15.16 9.53 2.80
N PHE A 4 -15.84 9.28 1.68
CA PHE A 4 -15.25 9.17 0.34
C PHE A 4 -15.66 10.33 -0.57
N SER A 5 -16.37 11.33 -0.03
CA SER A 5 -16.90 12.46 -0.79
C SER A 5 -16.05 13.71 -0.64
N THR A 6 -15.34 13.86 0.48
CA THR A 6 -14.41 14.97 0.68
C THR A 6 -13.24 14.86 -0.28
N PRO A 7 -13.03 15.82 -1.21
CA PRO A 7 -11.88 15.83 -2.10
C PRO A 7 -10.58 15.99 -1.31
N VAL A 8 -9.54 15.25 -1.71
CA VAL A 8 -8.19 15.37 -1.17
C VAL A 8 -7.31 15.99 -2.23
N ASP A 9 -6.78 17.18 -1.97
CA ASP A 9 -5.78 17.78 -2.85
C ASP A 9 -4.45 17.04 -2.71
N ARG A 10 -3.93 16.54 -3.83
CA ARG A 10 -2.68 15.77 -3.89
C ARG A 10 -1.57 16.51 -4.65
N HIS A 11 -1.79 17.74 -5.07
CA HIS A 11 -0.73 18.53 -5.70
C HIS A 11 0.40 18.83 -4.71
N GLY A 12 1.64 18.86 -5.20
CA GLY A 12 2.84 19.08 -4.38
C GLY A 12 3.18 17.93 -3.43
N THR A 13 2.56 16.75 -3.61
CA THR A 13 2.87 15.54 -2.84
C THR A 13 3.87 14.62 -3.54
N TRP A 14 4.36 15.03 -4.71
CA TRP A 14 5.20 14.24 -5.62
C TRP A 14 4.49 13.00 -6.16
N CYS A 15 3.16 13.06 -6.29
CA CYS A 15 2.39 11.92 -6.77
C CYS A 15 2.39 11.86 -8.30
N THR A 16 2.62 10.66 -8.85
CA THR A 16 2.64 10.44 -10.30
C THR A 16 1.33 10.82 -10.98
N GLN A 17 0.21 10.63 -10.29
CA GLN A 17 -1.12 10.90 -10.85
C GLN A 17 -1.35 12.38 -11.13
N TRP A 18 -1.00 13.30 -10.22
CA TRP A 18 -1.31 14.74 -10.36
C TRP A 18 -0.08 15.60 -10.70
N ASP A 19 1.06 15.36 -10.07
CA ASP A 19 2.24 16.24 -10.23
C ASP A 19 3.03 15.97 -11.52
N TYR A 20 2.86 14.79 -12.12
CA TYR A 20 3.62 14.35 -13.31
C TYR A 20 2.73 14.09 -14.54
N VAL A 21 1.55 14.69 -14.59
CA VAL A 21 0.61 14.58 -15.72
C VAL A 21 1.24 15.07 -17.03
N ALA A 22 1.86 16.25 -17.00
CA ALA A 22 2.46 16.86 -18.19
C ALA A 22 3.61 16.01 -18.76
N ASP A 23 4.46 15.47 -17.89
CA ASP A 23 5.56 14.57 -18.27
C ASP A 23 5.04 13.31 -18.98
N ARG A 24 3.95 12.74 -18.48
CA ARG A 24 3.39 11.48 -19.00
C ARG A 24 2.54 11.62 -20.24
N PHE A 25 1.78 12.72 -20.35
CA PHE A 25 0.76 12.88 -21.38
C PHE A 25 1.04 14.03 -22.35
N GLY A 26 2.12 14.78 -22.14
CA GLY A 26 2.51 15.90 -23.02
C GLY A 26 1.64 17.16 -22.88
N ALA A 27 0.75 17.20 -21.90
CA ALA A 27 -0.11 18.35 -21.61
C ALA A 27 -0.30 18.52 -20.10
N ALA A 28 -0.18 19.75 -19.62
CA ALA A 28 -0.48 20.12 -18.25
C ALA A 28 -2.00 20.18 -18.01
N ASP A 29 -2.39 20.24 -16.73
CA ASP A 29 -3.77 20.48 -16.28
C ASP A 29 -4.82 19.49 -16.78
N LEU A 30 -4.42 18.26 -17.12
CA LEU A 30 -5.37 17.19 -17.39
C LEU A 30 -5.89 16.60 -16.09
N LEU A 31 -7.18 16.24 -16.07
CA LEU A 31 -7.78 15.46 -14.99
C LEU A 31 -7.34 13.98 -15.14
N PRO A 32 -6.54 13.43 -14.21
CA PRO A 32 -5.87 12.15 -14.43
C PRO A 32 -6.67 10.97 -13.86
N PHE A 33 -7.05 10.02 -14.73
CA PHE A 33 -7.65 8.72 -14.36
C PHE A 33 -6.79 7.55 -14.87
N THR A 34 -5.52 7.51 -14.47
CA THR A 34 -4.51 6.74 -15.21
C THR A 34 -3.74 5.73 -14.38
N ILE A 35 -3.39 6.06 -13.12
CA ILE A 35 -2.63 5.19 -12.23
C ILE A 35 -3.56 4.53 -11.22
N SER A 36 -3.29 3.27 -10.90
CA SER A 36 -4.09 2.47 -9.97
C SER A 36 -3.73 2.76 -8.51
N ASP A 37 -3.78 4.02 -8.10
CA ASP A 37 -3.90 4.44 -6.69
C ASP A 37 -5.27 5.12 -6.47
N MET A 38 -5.48 5.78 -5.33
CA MET A 38 -6.78 6.37 -4.98
C MET A 38 -6.61 7.81 -4.48
N ASP A 39 -7.61 8.65 -4.75
CA ASP A 39 -7.74 10.00 -4.19
C ASP A 39 -8.53 9.99 -2.85
N PHE A 40 -8.39 8.92 -2.07
CA PHE A 40 -8.99 8.78 -0.74
C PHE A 40 -7.91 8.70 0.34
N ALA A 41 -8.20 9.28 1.50
CA ALA A 41 -7.40 9.01 2.69
C ALA A 41 -7.43 7.52 3.04
N THR A 42 -6.29 6.98 3.47
CA THR A 42 -6.23 5.59 3.97
C THR A 42 -7.07 5.41 5.23
N ALA A 43 -7.39 4.16 5.59
CA ALA A 43 -8.25 3.90 6.75
C ALA A 43 -7.61 4.43 8.07
N PRO A 44 -8.40 5.00 9.00
CA PRO A 44 -7.85 5.57 10.25
C PRO A 44 -7.01 4.58 11.05
N CYS A 45 -7.38 3.30 11.09
CA CYS A 45 -6.62 2.27 11.80
C CYS A 45 -5.19 2.07 11.23
N ILE A 46 -4.99 2.32 9.94
CA ILE A 46 -3.67 2.28 9.30
C ILE A 46 -2.86 3.52 9.70
N ILE A 47 -3.48 4.71 9.68
CA ILE A 47 -2.86 5.96 10.11
C ILE A 47 -2.41 5.84 11.57
N ASP A 48 -3.26 5.31 12.44
CA ASP A 48 -2.97 5.12 13.87
C ASP A 48 -1.81 4.15 14.09
N ALA A 49 -1.78 3.02 13.39
CA ALA A 49 -0.71 2.03 13.49
C ALA A 49 0.65 2.62 13.04
N VAL A 50 0.66 3.34 11.92
CA VAL A 50 1.86 4.03 11.42
C VAL A 50 2.29 5.12 12.40
N SER A 51 1.36 5.94 12.89
CA SER A 51 1.65 7.02 13.84
C SER A 51 2.24 6.49 15.15
N LYS A 52 1.68 5.39 15.68
CA LYS A 52 2.22 4.70 16.85
C LYS A 52 3.64 4.17 16.59
N ARG A 53 3.89 3.61 15.41
CA ARG A 53 5.24 3.15 15.04
C ARG A 53 6.23 4.30 14.92
N LEU A 54 5.81 5.43 14.37
CA LEU A 54 6.63 6.64 14.27
C LEU A 54 7.00 7.19 15.64
N ALA A 55 6.05 7.22 16.59
CA ALA A 55 6.26 7.72 17.95
C ALA A 55 7.35 6.96 18.73
N HIS A 56 7.69 5.73 18.35
CA HIS A 56 8.79 4.97 18.96
C HIS A 56 10.18 5.61 18.71
N GLY A 57 10.36 6.37 17.64
CA GLY A 57 11.59 7.14 17.36
C GLY A 57 12.81 6.34 16.87
N VAL A 58 12.89 5.03 17.11
CA VAL A 58 13.98 4.17 16.58
C VAL A 58 13.51 3.41 15.33
N PHE A 59 14.25 3.54 14.22
CA PHE A 59 13.92 2.97 12.90
C PHE A 59 14.99 1.99 12.36
N GLY A 60 15.54 1.16 13.26
CA GLY A 60 16.50 0.11 12.87
C GLY A 60 15.86 -1.08 12.15
N TYR A 61 16.67 -2.11 11.94
CA TYR A 61 16.26 -3.33 11.24
C TYR A 61 15.01 -3.97 11.87
N SER A 62 14.02 -4.26 11.03
CA SER A 62 12.76 -4.89 11.41
C SER A 62 12.62 -6.25 10.72
N ARG A 63 12.12 -7.27 11.44
CA ARG A 63 11.86 -8.60 10.88
C ARG A 63 10.38 -8.76 10.57
N TRP A 64 10.05 -8.98 9.30
CA TRP A 64 8.68 -9.20 8.84
C TRP A 64 8.10 -10.54 9.30
N LYS A 65 8.96 -11.58 9.41
CA LYS A 65 8.54 -12.96 9.76
C LYS A 65 8.29 -13.07 11.27
N ASN A 66 7.18 -12.49 11.71
CA ASN A 66 6.68 -12.53 13.08
C ASN A 66 5.20 -12.97 13.09
N ASP A 67 4.70 -13.30 14.29
CA ASP A 67 3.36 -13.89 14.42
C ASP A 67 2.24 -12.93 14.04
N GLU A 68 2.37 -11.65 14.37
CA GLU A 68 1.36 -10.64 14.07
C GLU A 68 1.19 -10.45 12.55
N PHE A 69 2.31 -10.33 11.82
CA PHE A 69 2.29 -10.15 10.37
C PHE A 69 1.72 -11.39 9.66
N LEU A 70 2.27 -12.58 9.94
CA LEU A 70 1.83 -13.83 9.30
C LEU A 70 0.38 -14.17 9.67
N GLY A 71 -0.01 -13.90 10.91
CA GLY A 71 -1.38 -14.10 11.41
C GLY A 71 -2.39 -13.21 10.70
N ALA A 72 -2.06 -11.93 10.50
CA ALA A 72 -2.93 -10.99 9.78
C ALA A 72 -3.17 -11.43 8.32
N VAL A 73 -2.11 -11.84 7.61
CA VAL A 73 -2.22 -12.32 6.22
C VAL A 73 -3.08 -13.60 6.17
N SER A 74 -2.80 -14.57 7.03
CA SER A 74 -3.54 -15.85 7.05
C SER A 74 -5.02 -15.65 7.39
N HIS A 75 -5.30 -14.80 8.39
CA HIS A 75 -6.66 -14.45 8.78
C HIS A 75 -7.42 -13.76 7.64
N TRP A 76 -6.78 -12.83 6.93
CA TRP A 76 -7.41 -12.14 5.81
C TRP A 76 -7.83 -13.13 4.70
N PHE A 77 -6.93 -14.01 4.30
CA PHE A 77 -7.22 -15.00 3.26
C PHE A 77 -8.33 -15.98 3.67
N ALA A 78 -8.29 -16.46 4.92
CA ALA A 78 -9.31 -17.37 5.44
C ALA A 78 -10.69 -16.69 5.56
N SER A 79 -10.75 -15.48 6.10
CA SER A 79 -12.02 -14.78 6.37
C SER A 79 -12.64 -14.16 5.10
N ARG A 80 -11.83 -13.64 4.19
CA ARG A 80 -12.31 -12.93 3.00
C ARG A 80 -12.58 -13.87 1.82
N PHE A 81 -11.76 -14.91 1.68
CA PHE A 81 -11.77 -15.77 0.49
C PHE A 81 -12.04 -17.24 0.81
N HIS A 82 -12.25 -17.60 2.08
CA HIS A 82 -12.40 -19.00 2.52
C HIS A 82 -11.21 -19.87 2.11
N SER A 83 -10.03 -19.27 2.01
CA SER A 83 -8.81 -19.92 1.53
C SER A 83 -7.76 -19.89 2.64
N PRO A 84 -7.67 -20.93 3.48
CA PRO A 84 -6.58 -21.02 4.45
C PRO A 84 -5.25 -21.21 3.72
N ILE A 85 -4.22 -20.47 4.15
CA ILE A 85 -2.87 -20.55 3.60
C ILE A 85 -1.89 -21.06 4.65
N ASP A 86 -0.89 -21.82 4.21
CA ASP A 86 0.22 -22.23 5.06
C ASP A 86 1.14 -21.03 5.34
N ARG A 87 1.34 -20.74 6.63
CA ARG A 87 2.21 -19.64 7.10
C ARG A 87 3.66 -19.84 6.70
N GLU A 88 4.11 -21.09 6.53
CA GLU A 88 5.47 -21.40 6.10
C GLU A 88 5.69 -21.11 4.62
N ALA A 89 4.63 -21.14 3.81
CA ALA A 89 4.67 -20.84 2.38
C ALA A 89 4.68 -19.33 2.08
N ILE A 90 4.44 -18.47 3.08
CA ILE A 90 4.43 -17.01 2.88
C ILE A 90 5.86 -16.51 2.67
N VAL A 91 6.07 -15.80 1.57
CA VAL A 91 7.30 -15.07 1.25
C VAL A 91 7.02 -13.57 1.19
N TYR A 92 8.01 -12.76 1.57
CA TYR A 92 7.93 -11.30 1.52
C TYR A 92 8.74 -10.77 0.34
N GLY A 93 8.12 -9.88 -0.44
CA GLY A 93 8.76 -9.17 -1.54
C GLY A 93 8.30 -7.71 -1.59
N PRO A 94 9.14 -6.80 -2.12
CA PRO A 94 8.83 -5.38 -2.20
C PRO A 94 7.71 -5.05 -3.19
N SER A 95 7.48 -5.88 -4.22
CA SER A 95 6.39 -5.72 -5.17
C SER A 95 6.03 -7.04 -5.85
N VAL A 96 4.82 -7.12 -6.43
CA VAL A 96 4.39 -8.28 -7.22
C VAL A 96 5.31 -8.50 -8.41
N ILE A 97 5.66 -7.43 -9.15
CA ILE A 97 6.53 -7.52 -10.34
C ILE A 97 7.93 -8.01 -9.98
N TYR A 98 8.48 -7.56 -8.86
CA TYR A 98 9.77 -8.06 -8.38
C TYR A 98 9.73 -9.57 -8.11
N MET A 99 8.69 -10.04 -7.42
CA MET A 99 8.53 -11.47 -7.14
C MET A 99 8.34 -12.29 -8.42
N VAL A 100 7.59 -11.78 -9.40
CA VAL A 100 7.44 -12.44 -10.71
C VAL A 100 8.78 -12.52 -11.44
N ALA A 101 9.58 -11.45 -11.44
CA ALA A 101 10.89 -11.46 -12.06
C ALA A 101 11.83 -12.48 -11.41
N GLU A 102 11.85 -12.58 -10.08
CA GLU A 102 12.65 -13.59 -9.36
C GLU A 102 12.17 -15.03 -9.60
N MET A 103 10.86 -15.24 -9.83
CA MET A 103 10.33 -16.58 -10.14
C MET A 103 10.67 -17.06 -11.55
N ILE A 104 10.88 -16.13 -12.50
CA ILE A 104 11.21 -16.46 -13.89
C ILE A 104 12.71 -16.73 -14.06
N ARG A 105 13.55 -16.16 -13.18
CA ARG A 105 15.02 -16.21 -13.25
C ARG A 105 15.59 -17.61 -13.02
#